data_AF-A8XXS5-F1
#
_entry.id   AF-A8XXS5-F1
#
_cell.length_a   1.000
_cell.length_b   1.000
_cell.length_c   1.000
_cell.angle_alpha   90.00
_cell.angle_beta   90.00
_cell.angle_gamma   90.00
#
_symmetry.space_group_name_H-M   'P 1'
#
loop_
_entity.id
_entity.type
_entity.pdbx_description
1 polymer ?
#
loop_
_entity_poly.entity_id
_entity_poly.type
_entity_poly.pdbx_seq_one_letter_code
_entity_poly.pdbx_strand_id
1 'polypeptide(L)'
;MNQILKYGSIDKIPFYNCSAHTSQEWSDLYGVSHPILGLLDVIFGVTHKLSKMFTGNRPFLIMLAPFLYGLYFAVFTNPVGFNSKYYTWLFNPMISDIKTDKYINISHAVNNVAIVAITCILYVWLYLEVREKLKAIGWKDRKNDLGFQILVQSAMICSINFVASIIFVVMNIVELPIWIIIVAQKMWQLIHGAPVFIYLTLNRTIRKGFIKLFQEIKKVYHIPHSTTDDVYRDNGHQKLPNIKGVRDCSYSYMI
;
A
#
# COMPACT_ATOMS: atom_id res chain seq x y z
N MET A 1 28.74 6.43 32.68
CA MET A 1 30.01 6.06 33.36
C MET A 1 30.92 7.28 33.60
N ASN A 2 31.10 8.18 32.62
CA ASN A 2 32.01 9.34 32.73
C ASN A 2 31.71 10.29 33.91
N GLN A 3 30.45 10.43 34.32
CA GLN A 3 30.07 11.28 35.46
C GLN A 3 30.53 10.70 36.81
N ILE A 4 30.52 9.36 36.98
CA ILE A 4 31.01 8.71 38.22
C ILE A 4 32.52 8.85 38.33
N LEU A 5 33.25 8.76 37.21
CA LEU A 5 34.70 9.02 37.18
C LEU A 5 35.04 10.48 37.49
N LYS A 6 34.19 11.44 37.07
CA LYS A 6 34.38 12.87 37.34
C LYS A 6 34.07 13.26 38.79
N TYR A 7 33.04 12.67 39.40
CA TYR A 7 32.56 13.04 40.75
C TYR A 7 32.94 12.03 41.85
N GLY A 8 33.56 10.91 41.50
CA GLY A 8 34.17 9.93 42.41
C GLY A 8 33.18 9.02 43.17
N SER A 9 31.89 9.37 43.23
CA SER A 9 30.82 8.52 43.77
C SER A 9 29.46 8.98 43.23
N ILE A 10 28.46 8.09 43.26
CA ILE A 10 27.08 8.38 42.87
C ILE A 10 26.47 9.46 43.80
N ASP A 11 26.80 9.44 45.09
CA ASP A 11 26.26 10.39 46.08
C ASP A 11 26.79 11.82 45.91
N LYS A 12 27.90 11.99 45.17
CA LYS A 12 28.52 13.29 44.87
C LYS A 12 28.06 13.88 43.54
N ILE A 13 27.21 13.19 42.79
CA ILE A 13 26.64 13.73 41.56
C ILE A 13 25.58 14.76 41.97
N PRO A 14 25.72 16.05 41.59
CA PRO A 14 24.73 17.05 41.97
C PRO A 14 23.38 16.69 41.37
N PHE A 15 22.35 16.60 42.22
CA PHE A 15 20.98 16.42 41.76
C PHE A 15 20.56 17.65 40.95
N TYR A 16 20.11 17.44 39.72
CA TYR A 16 19.62 18.52 38.87
C TYR A 16 18.38 19.16 39.53
N ASN A 17 18.52 20.39 40.00
CA ASN A 17 17.36 21.17 40.45
C ASN A 17 16.63 21.74 39.23
N CYS A 18 15.71 20.97 38.67
CA CYS A 18 14.95 21.35 37.48
C CYS A 18 14.07 22.61 37.68
N SER A 19 13.90 23.07 38.92
CA SER A 19 13.13 24.28 39.28
C SER A 19 13.98 25.55 39.35
N ALA A 20 15.31 25.46 39.15
CA ALA A 20 16.21 26.61 39.31
C ALA A 20 16.10 27.65 38.18
N HIS A 21 15.65 27.25 36.98
CA HIS A 21 15.45 28.13 35.83
C HIS A 21 14.16 27.77 35.10
N THR A 22 13.64 28.73 34.33
CA THR A 22 12.51 28.48 33.42
C THR A 22 12.94 27.59 32.25
N SER A 23 11.98 26.93 31.59
CA SER A 23 12.26 26.04 30.45
C SER A 23 13.01 26.75 29.29
N GLN A 24 12.73 28.04 29.09
CA GLN A 24 13.44 28.89 28.13
C GLN A 24 14.91 29.10 28.54
N GLU A 25 15.16 29.53 29.78
CA GLU A 25 16.52 29.78 30.29
C GLU A 25 17.38 28.50 30.30
N TRP A 26 16.79 27.34 30.60
CA TRP A 26 17.49 26.05 30.50
C TRP A 26 17.90 25.72 29.06
N SER A 27 17.03 26.04 28.10
CA SER A 27 17.29 25.82 26.68
C SER A 27 18.38 26.75 26.16
N ASP A 28 18.43 27.99 26.65
CA ASP A 28 19.45 28.97 26.26
C ASP A 28 20.82 28.68 26.90
N LEU A 29 20.85 28.23 28.16
CA LEU A 29 22.10 27.97 28.88
C LEU A 29 22.75 26.63 28.50
N TYR A 30 21.95 25.58 28.27
CA TYR A 30 22.44 24.21 28.11
C TYR A 30 21.81 23.44 26.94
N GLY A 31 20.96 24.09 26.13
CA GLY A 31 20.32 23.47 24.98
C GLY A 31 21.34 23.17 23.88
N VAL A 32 21.42 21.91 23.49
CA VAL A 32 22.21 21.48 22.34
C VAL A 32 21.23 20.99 21.28
N SER A 33 21.28 21.58 20.08
CA SER A 33 20.42 21.18 18.98
C SER A 33 20.79 19.77 18.50
N HIS A 34 19.83 18.84 18.59
CA HIS A 34 19.98 17.47 18.10
C HIS A 34 19.04 17.24 16.91
N PRO A 35 19.36 17.78 15.72
CA PRO A 35 18.49 17.73 14.56
C PRO A 35 18.17 16.30 14.11
N ILE A 36 19.11 15.36 14.29
CA ILE A 36 18.92 13.95 13.96
C ILE A 36 17.92 13.28 14.92
N LEU A 37 18.04 13.52 16.24
CA LEU A 37 17.09 12.99 17.22
C LEU A 37 15.71 13.61 17.03
N GLY A 38 15.64 14.93 16.81
CA GLY A 38 14.37 15.61 16.52
C GLY A 38 13.69 15.08 15.26
N LEU A 39 14.43 14.78 14.20
CA LEU A 39 13.88 14.15 12.99
C LEU A 39 13.37 12.74 13.28
N LEU A 40 14.12 11.94 14.05
CA LEU A 40 13.71 10.59 14.44
C LEU A 40 12.45 10.59 15.33
N ASP A 41 12.33 11.54 16.25
CA ASP A 41 11.15 11.70 17.11
C ASP A 41 9.92 12.16 16.33
N VAL A 42 10.10 13.06 15.35
CA VAL A 42 9.04 13.43 14.41
C VAL A 42 8.60 12.23 13.59
N ILE A 43 9.54 11.43 13.06
CA ILE A 43 9.24 10.21 12.30
C ILE A 43 8.51 9.18 13.19
N PHE A 44 8.96 8.98 14.43
CA PHE A 44 8.30 8.08 15.38
C PHE A 44 6.88 8.55 15.73
N GLY A 45 6.71 9.85 15.97
CA GLY A 45 5.40 10.47 16.20
C GLY A 45 4.46 10.32 15.01
N VAL A 46 4.96 10.52 13.79
CA VAL A 46 4.18 10.38 12.54
C VAL A 46 3.79 8.92 12.30
N THR A 47 4.70 7.97 12.47
CA THR A 47 4.44 6.52 12.27
C THR A 47 3.48 5.94 13.29
N HIS A 48 3.60 6.32 14.57
CA HIS A 48 2.66 5.88 15.62
C HIS A 48 1.26 6.46 15.41
N LYS A 49 1.18 7.71 14.93
CA LYS A 49 -0.10 8.37 14.61
C LYS A 49 -0.73 7.78 13.34
N LEU A 50 0.08 7.41 12.35
CA LEU A 50 -0.36 6.69 11.14
C LEU A 50 -0.98 5.33 11.48
N SER A 51 -0.38 4.53 12.36
CA SER A 51 -0.98 3.25 12.78
C SER A 51 -2.39 3.43 13.38
N LYS A 52 -2.57 4.44 14.23
CA LYS A 52 -3.88 4.82 14.79
C LYS A 52 -4.88 5.35 13.76
N MET A 53 -4.39 5.89 12.64
CA MET A 53 -5.20 6.33 11.51
C MET A 53 -5.72 5.14 10.69
N PHE A 54 -5.00 4.02 10.69
CA PHE A 54 -5.43 2.79 10.00
C PHE A 54 -6.22 1.81 10.88
N THR A 55 -6.72 2.24 12.05
CA THR A 55 -7.51 1.40 12.96
C THR A 55 -9.02 1.66 12.82
N GLY A 56 -9.83 0.59 12.81
CA GLY A 56 -11.29 0.67 12.77
C GLY A 56 -11.82 1.19 11.42
N ASN A 57 -12.80 2.10 11.45
CA ASN A 57 -13.41 2.66 10.23
C ASN A 57 -12.66 3.86 9.62
N ARG A 58 -11.57 4.31 10.27
CA ARG A 58 -10.77 5.47 9.83
C ARG A 58 -10.04 5.29 8.48
N PRO A 59 -9.56 4.09 8.09
CA PRO A 59 -9.04 3.86 6.74
C PRO A 59 -10.02 4.25 5.64
N PHE A 60 -11.32 4.01 5.82
CA PHE A 60 -12.33 4.37 4.82
C PHE A 60 -12.43 5.89 4.63
N LEU A 61 -12.29 6.66 5.71
CA LEU A 61 -12.22 8.13 5.63
C LEU A 61 -10.94 8.59 4.92
N ILE A 62 -9.82 7.90 5.11
CA ILE A 62 -8.57 8.20 4.42
C ILE A 62 -8.68 7.88 2.93
N MET A 63 -9.37 6.78 2.57
CA MET A 63 -9.66 6.42 1.19
C MET A 63 -10.61 7.40 0.48
N LEU A 64 -11.34 8.23 1.23
CA LEU A 64 -12.12 9.31 0.64
C LEU A 64 -11.22 10.36 -0.04
N ALA A 65 -10.02 10.61 0.48
CA ALA A 65 -9.09 11.58 -0.10
C ALA A 65 -8.65 11.24 -1.54
N PRO A 66 -8.12 10.04 -1.86
CA PRO A 66 -7.81 9.67 -3.25
C PRO A 66 -9.07 9.56 -4.12
N PHE A 67 -10.23 9.22 -3.55
CA PHE A 67 -11.49 9.22 -4.28
C PHE A 67 -11.89 10.64 -4.72
N LEU A 68 -11.89 11.62 -3.81
CA LEU A 68 -12.17 13.02 -4.12
C LEU A 68 -11.14 13.62 -5.07
N TYR A 69 -9.87 13.24 -4.92
CA TYR A 69 -8.82 13.62 -5.85
C TYR A 69 -9.10 13.07 -7.26
N GLY A 70 -9.48 11.80 -7.40
CA GLY A 70 -9.90 11.23 -8.68
C GLY A 70 -11.15 11.91 -9.27
N LEU A 71 -12.12 12.26 -8.41
CA LEU A 71 -13.32 12.98 -8.81
C LEU A 71 -13.00 14.38 -9.36
N TYR A 72 -11.97 15.05 -8.83
CA TYR A 72 -11.49 16.31 -9.38
C TYR A 72 -11.05 16.15 -10.85
N PHE A 73 -10.31 15.09 -11.19
CA PHE A 73 -9.92 14.84 -12.59
C PHE A 73 -11.13 14.54 -13.49
N ALA A 74 -12.12 13.81 -12.98
CA ALA A 74 -13.31 13.45 -13.74
C ALA A 74 -14.19 14.67 -14.08
N VAL A 75 -14.28 15.67 -13.19
CA VAL A 75 -15.19 16.81 -13.35
C VAL A 75 -14.50 18.07 -13.90
N PHE A 76 -13.26 18.34 -13.48
CA PHE A 76 -12.61 19.63 -13.72
C PHE A 76 -11.44 19.57 -14.70
N THR A 77 -11.07 18.40 -15.22
CA THR A 77 -9.97 18.28 -16.17
C THR A 77 -10.45 17.73 -17.51
N ASN A 78 -9.74 18.11 -18.58
CA ASN A 78 -10.08 17.65 -19.92
C ASN A 78 -9.95 16.12 -20.00
N PRO A 79 -11.00 15.40 -20.44
CA PRO A 79 -10.93 13.95 -20.54
C PRO A 79 -9.89 13.55 -21.57
N VAL A 80 -9.13 12.50 -21.27
CA VAL A 80 -8.29 11.83 -22.27
C VAL A 80 -9.20 11.11 -23.27
N GLY A 81 -8.99 11.38 -24.56
CA GLY A 81 -9.73 10.73 -25.64
C GLY A 81 -9.03 9.46 -26.09
N PHE A 82 -9.79 8.38 -26.24
CA PHE A 82 -9.25 7.16 -26.86
C PHE A 82 -9.09 7.37 -28.37
N ASN A 83 -7.89 7.14 -28.88
CA ASN A 83 -7.59 7.18 -30.30
C ASN A 83 -7.49 5.75 -30.86
N SER A 84 -8.35 5.42 -31.83
CA SER A 84 -8.41 4.09 -32.43
C SER A 84 -7.24 3.76 -33.37
N LYS A 85 -6.57 4.77 -33.94
CA LYS A 85 -5.40 4.60 -34.82
C LYS A 85 -4.15 4.16 -34.01
N TYR A 86 -3.99 4.72 -32.82
CA TYR A 86 -2.84 4.45 -31.94
C TYR A 86 -3.17 3.50 -30.77
N TYR A 87 -4.42 3.04 -30.65
CA TYR A 87 -4.91 2.13 -29.60
C TYR A 87 -4.62 2.61 -28.17
N THR A 88 -4.60 3.92 -27.94
CA THR A 88 -4.21 4.51 -26.67
C THR A 88 -5.02 5.76 -26.34
N TRP A 89 -4.91 6.18 -25.08
CA TRP A 89 -5.50 7.40 -24.55
C TRP A 89 -4.51 8.54 -24.72
N LEU A 90 -4.85 9.52 -25.55
CA LEU A 90 -4.02 10.69 -25.84
C LEU A 90 -4.65 11.95 -25.24
N PHE A 91 -3.84 12.93 -24.86
CA PHE A 91 -4.39 14.25 -24.50
C PHE A 91 -5.03 14.88 -25.72
N ASN A 92 -4.32 14.96 -26.84
CA ASN A 92 -4.92 15.34 -28.12
C ASN A 92 -5.45 14.08 -28.84
N PRO A 93 -6.77 13.92 -29.02
CA PRO A 93 -7.35 12.74 -29.67
C PRO A 93 -7.08 12.71 -31.19
N MET A 94 -6.39 13.71 -31.76
CA MET A 94 -6.00 13.80 -33.18
C MET A 94 -7.19 13.62 -34.13
N ILE A 95 -8.33 14.24 -33.80
CA ILE A 95 -9.58 14.17 -34.58
C ILE A 95 -9.53 15.11 -35.80
N SER A 96 -8.78 16.21 -35.70
CA SER A 96 -8.56 17.16 -36.79
C SER A 96 -7.05 17.29 -37.05
N ASP A 97 -6.68 17.57 -38.30
CA ASP A 97 -5.26 17.73 -38.71
C ASP A 97 -4.58 18.95 -38.07
N ILE A 98 -5.36 19.85 -37.47
CA ILE A 98 -4.87 21.02 -36.75
C ILE A 98 -4.64 20.63 -35.28
N LYS A 99 -3.39 20.72 -34.82
CA LYS A 99 -3.09 20.62 -33.38
C LYS A 99 -3.74 21.79 -32.65
N THR A 100 -4.75 21.52 -31.83
CA THR A 100 -5.38 22.52 -30.96
C THR A 100 -5.00 22.29 -29.50
N ASP A 101 -4.64 23.35 -28.79
CA ASP A 101 -4.28 23.30 -27.37
C ASP A 101 -5.47 22.98 -26.45
N LYS A 102 -6.69 22.97 -27.00
CA LYS A 102 -7.96 22.73 -26.28
C LYS A 102 -8.00 21.39 -25.55
N TYR A 103 -7.23 20.39 -26.00
CA TYR A 103 -7.25 19.05 -25.44
C TYR A 103 -6.06 18.76 -24.50
N ILE A 104 -5.19 19.75 -24.25
CA ILE A 104 -4.05 19.57 -23.34
C ILE A 104 -4.59 19.44 -21.91
N ASN A 105 -4.14 18.42 -21.18
CA ASN A 105 -4.44 18.24 -19.77
C ASN A 105 -3.16 18.39 -18.92
N ILE A 106 -2.84 19.64 -18.57
CA ILE A 106 -1.65 19.97 -17.76
C ILE A 106 -1.74 19.30 -16.38
N SER A 107 -2.92 19.29 -15.75
CA SER A 107 -3.13 18.67 -14.44
C SER A 107 -2.75 17.18 -14.45
N HIS A 108 -3.11 16.45 -15.51
CA HIS A 108 -2.76 15.03 -15.66
C HIS A 108 -1.27 14.83 -15.92
N ALA A 109 -0.64 15.71 -16.71
CA ALA A 109 0.82 15.67 -16.92
C ALA A 109 1.57 15.89 -15.61
N VAL A 110 1.18 16.91 -14.83
CA VAL A 110 1.74 17.22 -13.52
C VAL A 110 1.51 16.05 -12.55
N ASN A 111 0.31 15.45 -12.52
CA ASN A 111 0.02 14.29 -11.68
C ASN A 111 0.94 13.10 -12.00
N ASN A 112 1.14 12.76 -13.28
CA ASN A 112 2.03 11.66 -13.67
C ASN A 112 3.48 11.89 -13.20
N VAL A 113 3.98 13.13 -13.33
CA VAL A 113 5.33 13.48 -12.86
C VAL A 113 5.42 13.50 -11.33
N ALA A 114 4.41 14.06 -10.66
CA ALA A 114 4.36 14.17 -9.20
C ALA A 114 4.28 12.79 -8.53
N ILE A 115 3.45 11.88 -9.04
CA ILE A 115 3.36 10.50 -8.53
C ILE A 115 4.72 9.81 -8.62
N VAL A 116 5.42 9.94 -9.75
CA VAL A 116 6.78 9.41 -9.93
C VAL A 116 7.75 10.00 -8.90
N ALA A 117 7.80 11.33 -8.75
CA ALA A 117 8.71 11.99 -7.83
C ALA A 117 8.45 11.59 -6.37
N ILE A 118 7.19 11.64 -5.93
CA ILE A 118 6.78 11.30 -4.57
C ILE A 118 7.07 9.84 -4.27
N THR A 119 6.75 8.92 -5.19
CA THR A 119 7.01 7.48 -4.98
C THR A 119 8.50 7.20 -4.86
N CYS A 120 9.36 7.80 -5.70
CA CYS A 120 10.81 7.67 -5.55
C CYS A 120 11.30 8.12 -4.17
N ILE A 121 10.83 9.27 -3.67
CA ILE A 121 11.22 9.79 -2.35
C ILE A 121 10.78 8.82 -1.24
N LEU A 122 9.52 8.38 -1.26
CA LEU A 122 8.98 7.48 -0.24
C LEU A 122 9.72 6.14 -0.20
N TYR A 123 10.14 5.59 -1.34
CA TYR A 123 10.87 4.32 -1.39
C TYR A 123 12.33 4.45 -0.96
N VAL A 124 13.00 5.55 -1.31
CA VAL A 124 14.33 5.84 -0.75
C VAL A 124 14.22 5.94 0.76
N TRP A 125 13.21 6.64 1.26
CA TRP A 125 12.97 6.73 2.70
C TRP A 125 12.70 5.36 3.34
N LEU A 126 11.83 4.52 2.75
CA LEU A 126 11.56 3.16 3.22
C LEU A 126 12.84 2.31 3.26
N TYR A 127 13.68 2.41 2.23
CA TYR A 127 14.97 1.71 2.20
C TYR A 127 15.89 2.17 3.34
N LEU A 128 15.98 3.48 3.59
CA LEU A 128 16.81 4.03 4.65
C LEU A 128 16.38 3.54 6.05
N GLU A 129 15.07 3.43 6.28
CA GLU A 129 14.51 2.92 7.55
C GLU A 129 14.83 1.43 7.75
N VAL A 130 14.72 0.64 6.69
CA VAL A 130 14.81 -0.82 6.78
C VAL A 130 16.27 -1.31 6.68
N ARG A 131 17.20 -0.53 6.10
CA ARG A 131 18.57 -0.99 5.80
C ARG A 131 19.36 -1.49 7.00
N GLU A 132 19.28 -0.82 8.16
CA GLU A 132 20.10 -1.20 9.33
C GLU A 132 19.61 -2.53 9.91
N LYS A 133 18.29 -2.75 9.93
CA LYS A 133 17.69 -4.03 10.30
C LYS A 133 18.12 -5.14 9.35
N LEU A 134 18.15 -4.86 8.04
CA LEU A 134 18.55 -5.86 7.05
C LEU A 134 20.04 -6.20 7.10
N LYS A 135 20.92 -5.24 7.43
CA LYS A 135 22.37 -5.49 7.58
C LYS A 135 22.66 -6.49 8.70
N ALA A 136 21.88 -6.47 9.78
CA ALA A 136 22.00 -7.42 10.87
C ALA A 136 21.55 -8.84 10.50
N ILE A 137 20.80 -9.01 9.40
CA ILE A 137 20.25 -10.29 8.96
C ILE A 137 21.03 -10.83 7.76
N GLY A 138 21.44 -12.10 7.84
CA GLY A 138 22.08 -12.82 6.73
C GLY A 138 21.16 -12.95 5.52
N TRP A 139 21.73 -12.97 4.30
CA TRP A 139 20.96 -12.95 3.04
C TRP A 139 19.89 -14.06 2.91
N LYS A 140 20.20 -15.27 3.40
CA LYS A 140 19.29 -16.43 3.35
C LYS A 140 18.00 -16.21 4.15
N ASP A 141 18.09 -15.48 5.25
CA ASP A 141 16.97 -15.17 6.13
C ASP A 141 16.32 -13.85 5.74
N ARG A 142 17.11 -12.90 5.20
CA ARG A 142 16.65 -11.59 4.72
C ARG A 142 15.49 -11.70 3.73
N LYS A 143 15.53 -12.65 2.80
CA LYS A 143 14.44 -12.84 1.83
C LYS A 143 13.09 -13.19 2.47
N ASN A 144 13.10 -13.75 3.68
CA ASN A 144 11.89 -14.10 4.42
C ASN A 144 11.41 -12.95 5.32
N ASP A 145 12.23 -11.91 5.51
CA ASP A 145 11.86 -10.72 6.29
C ASP A 145 10.71 -9.95 5.62
N LEU A 146 9.79 -9.46 6.45
CA LEU A 146 8.61 -8.73 6.00
C LEU A 146 8.99 -7.37 5.38
N GLY A 147 9.92 -6.64 5.99
CA GLY A 147 10.38 -5.35 5.49
C GLY A 147 11.09 -5.49 4.15
N PHE A 148 11.93 -6.52 4.01
CA PHE A 148 12.57 -6.83 2.73
C PHE A 148 11.57 -7.20 1.63
N GLN A 149 10.58 -8.05 1.93
CA GLN A 149 9.54 -8.40 0.97
C GLN A 149 8.76 -7.16 0.53
N ILE A 150 8.30 -6.33 1.46
CA ILE A 150 7.57 -5.10 1.13
C ILE A 150 8.42 -4.18 0.24
N LEU A 151 9.71 -4.04 0.54
CA LEU A 151 10.63 -3.22 -0.24
C LEU A 151 10.79 -3.73 -1.68
N VAL A 152 11.01 -5.04 -1.86
CA VAL A 152 11.15 -5.63 -3.19
C VAL A 152 9.84 -5.58 -3.98
N GLN A 153 8.72 -5.92 -3.36
CA GLN A 153 7.39 -5.90 -3.98
C GLN A 153 7.04 -4.50 -4.49
N SER A 154 7.26 -3.50 -3.66
CA SER A 154 6.94 -2.12 -3.97
C SER A 154 7.90 -1.49 -4.99
N ALA A 155 9.20 -1.83 -4.93
CA ALA A 155 10.17 -1.43 -5.95
C ALA A 155 9.79 -1.95 -7.35
N MET A 156 9.40 -3.21 -7.47
CA MET A 156 8.98 -3.78 -8.76
C MET A 156 7.76 -3.06 -9.36
N ILE A 157 6.72 -2.80 -8.55
CA ILE A 157 5.52 -2.07 -9.00
C ILE A 157 5.89 -0.64 -9.42
N CYS A 158 6.76 0.02 -8.65
CA CYS A 158 7.22 1.38 -8.94
C CYS A 158 7.99 1.46 -10.25
N SER A 159 8.88 0.52 -10.55
CA SER A 159 9.63 0.52 -11.81
C SER A 159 8.70 0.41 -13.03
N ILE A 160 7.65 -0.41 -12.94
CA ILE A 160 6.63 -0.53 -13.99
C ILE A 160 5.88 0.80 -14.16
N ASN A 161 5.45 1.41 -13.06
CA ASN A 161 4.75 2.71 -13.11
C ASN A 161 5.63 3.83 -13.66
N PHE A 162 6.90 3.87 -13.27
CA PHE A 162 7.87 4.85 -13.76
C PHE A 162 8.06 4.77 -15.28
N VAL A 163 8.31 3.56 -15.80
CA VAL A 163 8.49 3.32 -17.23
C VAL A 163 7.23 3.71 -18.00
N ALA A 164 6.04 3.31 -17.51
CA ALA A 164 4.78 3.72 -18.12
C ALA A 164 4.65 5.25 -18.13
N SER A 165 4.75 5.92 -16.98
CA SER A 165 4.59 7.37 -16.87
C SER A 165 5.52 8.16 -17.78
N ILE A 166 6.79 7.76 -17.92
CA ILE A 166 7.72 8.42 -18.86
C ILE A 166 7.22 8.30 -20.29
N ILE A 167 6.87 7.10 -20.74
CA ILE A 167 6.42 6.90 -22.12
C ILE A 167 5.12 7.69 -22.39
N PHE A 168 4.21 7.72 -21.42
CA PHE A 168 2.97 8.51 -21.50
C PHE A 168 3.25 10.03 -21.56
N VAL A 169 4.28 10.54 -20.88
CA VAL A 169 4.66 11.95 -21.03
C VAL A 169 5.31 12.21 -22.39
N VAL A 170 6.22 11.34 -22.82
CA VAL A 170 6.96 11.49 -24.08
C VAL A 170 6.02 11.39 -25.29
N MET A 171 5.05 10.47 -25.30
CA MET A 171 4.09 10.32 -26.42
C MET A 171 3.19 11.56 -26.62
N ASN A 172 3.08 12.43 -25.61
CA ASN A 172 2.33 13.67 -25.69
C ASN A 172 3.18 14.85 -26.20
N ILE A 173 4.51 14.68 -26.30
CA ILE A 173 5.45 15.70 -26.80
C ILE A 173 5.94 15.35 -28.21
N VAL A 174 6.22 14.06 -28.47
CA VAL A 174 6.73 13.57 -29.75
C VAL A 174 5.91 12.40 -30.27
N GLU A 175 5.91 12.23 -31.59
CA GLU A 175 5.29 11.06 -32.23
C GLU A 175 6.17 9.83 -31.99
N LEU A 176 5.62 8.85 -31.26
CA LEU A 176 6.30 7.58 -31.00
C LEU A 176 5.79 6.49 -31.95
N PRO A 177 6.63 5.53 -32.33
CA PRO A 177 6.18 4.37 -33.07
C PRO A 177 5.17 3.54 -32.26
N ILE A 178 4.20 2.95 -32.95
CA ILE A 178 3.04 2.25 -32.36
C ILE A 178 3.46 1.17 -31.34
N TRP A 179 4.57 0.47 -31.57
CA TRP A 179 5.03 -0.58 -30.65
C TRP A 179 5.40 -0.04 -29.26
N ILE A 180 5.96 1.18 -29.16
CA ILE A 180 6.29 1.81 -27.86
C ILE A 180 5.00 2.18 -27.12
N ILE A 181 4.01 2.68 -27.85
CA ILE A 181 2.70 3.04 -27.29
C ILE A 181 1.98 1.80 -26.73
N ILE A 182 2.01 0.68 -27.46
CA ILE A 182 1.43 -0.59 -26.99
C ILE A 182 2.14 -1.07 -25.72
N VAL A 183 3.47 -1.00 -25.67
CA VAL A 183 4.24 -1.37 -24.46
C VAL A 183 3.82 -0.51 -23.27
N ALA A 184 3.70 0.81 -23.44
CA ALA A 184 3.25 1.70 -22.37
C ALA A 184 1.86 1.34 -21.85
N GLN A 185 0.92 1.09 -22.76
CA GLN A 185 -0.44 0.71 -22.41
C GLN A 185 -0.49 -0.64 -21.66
N LYS A 186 0.35 -1.62 -22.07
CA LYS A 186 0.46 -2.90 -21.38
C LYS A 186 1.13 -2.77 -20.01
N MET A 187 2.17 -1.95 -19.89
CA MET A 187 2.82 -1.67 -18.60
C MET A 187 1.84 -1.01 -17.63
N TRP A 188 1.06 -0.04 -18.11
CA TRP A 188 0.03 0.60 -17.29
C TRP A 188 -1.04 -0.40 -16.81
N GLN A 189 -1.55 -1.25 -17.70
CA GLN A 189 -2.49 -2.33 -17.32
C GLN A 189 -1.87 -3.32 -16.32
N LEU A 190 -0.58 -3.64 -16.50
CA LEU A 190 0.16 -4.55 -15.62
C LEU A 190 0.20 -4.04 -14.18
N ILE A 191 0.19 -2.73 -13.93
CA ILE A 191 0.22 -2.15 -12.57
C ILE A 191 -0.98 -2.60 -11.73
N HIS A 192 -2.15 -2.76 -12.36
CA HIS A 192 -3.35 -3.19 -11.64
C HIS A 192 -3.35 -4.70 -11.33
N GLY A 193 -2.76 -5.52 -12.21
CA GLY A 193 -2.70 -6.98 -12.04
C GLY A 193 -1.46 -7.48 -11.28
N ALA A 194 -0.33 -6.80 -11.41
CA ALA A 194 0.95 -7.21 -10.84
C ALA A 194 0.92 -7.42 -9.31
N PRO A 195 0.26 -6.56 -8.49
CA PRO A 195 0.23 -6.74 -7.05
C PRO A 195 -0.31 -8.11 -6.62
N VAL A 196 -1.34 -8.63 -7.31
CA VAL A 196 -1.91 -9.95 -7.02
C VAL A 196 -0.87 -11.05 -7.21
N PHE A 197 -0.20 -11.06 -8.36
CA PHE A 197 0.84 -12.07 -8.65
C PHE A 197 2.05 -11.91 -7.73
N ILE A 198 2.47 -10.68 -7.46
CA ILE A 198 3.58 -10.36 -6.56
C ILE A 198 3.30 -10.84 -5.13
N TYR A 199 2.10 -10.59 -4.60
CA TYR A 199 1.72 -11.05 -3.27
C TYR A 199 1.60 -12.56 -3.21
N LEU A 200 0.99 -13.21 -4.21
CA LEU A 200 0.90 -14.67 -4.25
C LEU A 200 2.29 -15.33 -4.37
N THR A 201 3.23 -14.74 -5.12
CA THR A 201 4.58 -15.31 -5.36
C THR A 201 5.60 -14.99 -4.28
N LEU A 202 5.44 -13.90 -3.53
CA LEU A 202 6.45 -13.48 -2.55
C LEU A 202 5.94 -13.49 -1.10
N ASN A 203 4.63 -13.38 -0.85
CA ASN A 203 4.09 -13.39 0.51
C ASN A 203 3.55 -14.79 0.88
N ARG A 204 4.30 -15.50 1.72
CA ARG A 204 3.95 -16.85 2.17
C ARG A 204 2.64 -16.90 2.95
N THR A 205 2.34 -15.87 3.74
CA THR A 205 1.12 -15.81 4.56
C THR A 205 -0.11 -15.70 3.66
N ILE A 206 -0.08 -14.79 2.69
CA ILE A 206 -1.18 -14.61 1.72
C ILE A 206 -1.36 -15.88 0.89
N ARG A 207 -0.26 -16.48 0.40
CA ARG A 207 -0.33 -17.74 -0.37
C ARG A 207 -0.99 -18.87 0.43
N LYS A 208 -0.57 -19.08 1.69
CA LYS A 208 -1.15 -20.11 2.56
C LYS A 208 -2.64 -19.87 2.80
N GLY A 209 -3.03 -18.62 3.08
CA GLY A 209 -4.43 -18.24 3.23
C GLY A 209 -5.25 -18.51 1.97
N PHE A 210 -4.72 -18.12 0.81
CA PHE A 210 -5.35 -18.35 -0.49
C PHE A 210 -5.54 -19.85 -0.79
N ILE A 211 -4.50 -20.68 -0.58
CA ILE A 211 -4.60 -22.13 -0.79
C ILE A 211 -5.65 -22.75 0.14
N LYS A 212 -5.70 -22.33 1.42
CA LYS A 212 -6.70 -22.82 2.37
C LYS A 212 -8.11 -22.45 1.91
N LEU A 213 -8.34 -21.19 1.51
CA LEU A 213 -9.63 -20.75 0.97
C LEU A 213 -10.03 -21.57 -0.26
N PHE A 214 -9.10 -21.80 -1.18
CA PHE A 214 -9.35 -22.59 -2.38
C PHE A 214 -9.69 -24.06 -2.05
N GLN A 215 -9.02 -24.66 -1.06
CA GLN A 215 -9.31 -26.00 -0.57
C GLN A 215 -10.69 -26.10 0.07
N GLU A 216 -11.11 -25.11 0.86
CA GLU A 216 -12.45 -25.08 1.45
C GLU A 216 -13.55 -24.90 0.38
N ILE A 217 -13.35 -24.02 -0.60
CA ILE A 217 -14.27 -23.89 -1.74
C ILE A 217 -14.40 -25.21 -2.50
N LYS A 218 -13.27 -25.89 -2.74
CA LYS A 218 -13.28 -27.21 -3.41
C LYS A 218 -14.05 -28.26 -2.61
N LYS A 219 -13.95 -28.27 -1.28
CA LYS A 219 -14.72 -29.20 -0.42
C LYS A 219 -16.22 -28.93 -0.50
N VAL A 220 -16.64 -27.67 -0.48
CA VAL A 220 -18.06 -27.29 -0.60
C VAL A 220 -18.64 -27.69 -1.97
N TYR A 221 -17.86 -27.53 -3.04
CA TYR A 221 -18.28 -27.95 -4.38
C TYR A 221 -18.26 -29.48 -4.57
N HIS A 222 -17.58 -30.23 -3.70
CA HIS A 222 -17.48 -31.68 -3.77
C HIS A 222 -18.47 -32.41 -2.85
N ILE A 223 -19.42 -31.71 -2.21
CA ILE A 223 -20.59 -32.36 -1.63
C ILE A 223 -21.30 -33.06 -2.80
N PRO A 224 -21.35 -34.41 -2.83
CA PRO A 224 -22.07 -35.09 -3.88
C PRO A 224 -23.52 -34.61 -3.81
N HIS A 225 -24.10 -34.27 -4.96
CA HIS A 225 -25.54 -34.27 -5.09
C HIS A 225 -25.99 -35.67 -4.65
N SER A 226 -26.46 -35.81 -3.40
CA SER A 226 -27.20 -36.97 -2.99
C SER A 226 -28.46 -36.96 -3.85
N THR A 227 -28.46 -37.78 -4.90
CA THR A 227 -29.65 -38.10 -5.66
C THR A 227 -30.74 -38.44 -4.66
N THR A 228 -31.85 -37.72 -4.74
CA THR A 228 -33.05 -37.83 -3.91
C THR A 228 -33.77 -39.18 -4.01
N ASP A 229 -33.13 -40.19 -4.61
CA ASP A 229 -33.75 -41.48 -4.93
C ASP A 229 -33.59 -42.52 -3.81
N ASP A 230 -32.67 -42.34 -2.86
CA ASP A 230 -32.47 -43.31 -1.77
C ASP A 230 -33.37 -43.08 -0.55
N VAL A 231 -34.11 -41.96 -0.48
CA VAL A 231 -34.96 -41.62 0.68
C VAL A 231 -36.38 -42.21 0.58
N TYR A 232 -36.83 -42.64 -0.62
CA TYR A 232 -38.17 -43.21 -0.80
C TYR A 232 -38.25 -44.73 -0.58
N ARG A 233 -37.11 -45.43 -0.43
CA ARG A 233 -37.12 -46.90 -0.33
C ARG A 233 -37.15 -47.47 1.10
N ASP A 234 -37.07 -46.61 2.11
CA ASP A 234 -36.96 -47.05 3.52
C ASP A 234 -38.04 -46.46 4.46
N ASN A 235 -38.98 -45.66 3.96
CA ASN A 235 -40.04 -45.03 4.76
C ASN A 235 -41.34 -45.85 4.84
N GLY A 236 -41.24 -47.18 4.75
CA GLY A 236 -42.29 -48.09 5.17
C GLY A 236 -42.14 -48.40 6.66
N HIS A 237 -42.77 -47.59 7.52
CA HIS A 237 -42.90 -47.76 8.98
C HIS A 237 -41.66 -47.44 9.85
N GLN A 238 -41.49 -46.19 10.30
CA GLN A 238 -41.19 -45.93 11.72
C GLN A 238 -41.35 -44.46 12.15
N LYS A 239 -41.78 -44.31 13.41
CA LYS A 239 -42.26 -43.09 14.09
C LYS A 239 -41.25 -41.93 14.08
N LEU A 240 -41.75 -40.72 13.87
CA LEU A 240 -41.06 -39.44 14.10
C LEU A 240 -40.56 -39.34 15.56
N PRO A 241 -39.25 -39.15 15.81
CA PRO A 241 -38.76 -38.72 17.11
C PRO A 241 -38.78 -37.19 17.23
N ASN A 242 -39.23 -36.75 18.41
CA ASN A 242 -39.27 -35.39 18.89
C ASN A 242 -37.85 -34.82 19.09
N ILE A 243 -37.42 -33.86 18.26
CA ILE A 243 -36.13 -33.20 18.41
C ILE A 243 -36.35 -31.77 18.91
N LYS A 244 -36.22 -31.61 20.23
CA LYS A 244 -35.92 -30.32 20.87
C LYS A 244 -34.50 -29.90 20.47
N GLY A 245 -34.35 -28.68 19.96
CA GLY A 245 -33.05 -28.00 19.88
C GLY A 245 -32.62 -27.57 18.48
N VAL A 246 -33.43 -26.74 17.82
CA VAL A 246 -32.92 -25.88 16.74
C VAL A 246 -32.49 -24.57 17.38
N ARG A 247 -31.17 -24.34 17.49
CA ARG A 247 -30.61 -23.01 17.74
C ARG A 247 -30.25 -22.42 16.39
N ASP A 248 -30.95 -21.34 16.04
CA ASP A 248 -30.66 -20.51 14.88
C ASP A 248 -29.21 -19.97 14.95
N CYS A 249 -28.39 -20.31 13.96
CA CYS A 249 -27.12 -19.62 13.73
C CYS A 249 -27.40 -18.30 13.01
N SER A 250 -27.83 -17.29 13.77
CA SER A 250 -27.78 -15.91 13.32
C SER A 250 -26.35 -15.39 13.44
N TYR A 251 -25.86 -14.78 12.36
CA TYR A 251 -24.53 -14.24 12.17
C TYR A 251 -24.11 -13.30 13.33
N SER A 252 -22.98 -13.62 13.97
CA SER A 252 -22.26 -12.68 14.83
C SER A 252 -20.97 -12.28 14.12
N TYR A 253 -20.95 -11.05 13.60
CA TYR A 253 -19.72 -10.38 13.18
C TYR A 253 -18.94 -10.00 14.43
N MET A 254 -17.76 -10.58 14.60
CA MET A 254 -16.84 -10.28 15.68
C MET A 254 -15.69 -9.43 15.11
N ILE A 255 -15.72 -8.16 15.50
CA ILE A 255 -14.63 -7.23 15.86
C ILE A 255 -13.28 -7.41 15.15
#